data_AF-A0A841J0S4-F1
#
_entry.id   AF-A0A841J0S4-F1
#
_cell.length_a   1.000
_cell.length_b   1.000
_cell.length_c   1.000
_cell.angle_alpha   90.00
_cell.angle_beta   90.00
_cell.angle_gamma   90.00
#
_symmetry.space_group_name_H-M   'P 1'
#
loop_
_entity.id
_entity.type
_entity.pdbx_description
1 polymer ?
#
loop_
_entity_poly.entity_id
_entity_poly.type
_entity_poly.pdbx_seq_one_letter_code
_entity_poly.pdbx_strand_id
1 'polypeptide(L)'
;MVMVSAEVDAKIREQIKGGVFPIRLASDDWASGEALWLLDVIAPPRKVATAVLANFSQIAKGRPVAIHPVVARSVEPELLEKMKVRREGEGAGETQAAPARDAGDGAK
;
A
#
# COMPACT_ATOMS: atom_id res chain seq x y z
N MET A 1 11.14 4.25 1.68
CA MET A 1 9.72 4.59 1.42
C MET A 1 9.64 5.25 0.07
N VAL A 2 8.65 4.89 -0.74
CA VAL A 2 8.49 5.39 -2.11
C VAL A 2 7.04 5.81 -2.34
N MET A 3 6.83 6.74 -3.27
CA MET A 3 5.51 7.14 -3.71
C MET A 3 5.42 6.88 -5.20
N VAL A 4 4.48 6.03 -5.60
CA VAL A 4 4.49 5.47 -6.95
C VAL A 4 3.14 5.67 -7.65
N SER A 5 3.16 5.65 -8.97
CA SER A 5 1.93 5.67 -9.79
C SER A 5 1.14 4.36 -9.63
N ALA A 6 -0.11 4.36 -10.07
CA ALA A 6 -0.94 3.14 -10.07
C ALA A 6 -0.33 2.01 -10.93
N GLU A 7 0.33 2.37 -12.04
CA GLU A 7 1.01 1.42 -12.92
C GLU A 7 2.20 0.76 -12.21
N VAL A 8 2.97 1.55 -11.46
CA VAL A 8 4.10 1.04 -10.68
C VAL A 8 3.63 0.26 -9.46
N ASP A 9 2.52 0.64 -8.82
CA ASP A 9 1.87 -0.16 -7.77
C ASP A 9 1.52 -1.57 -8.28
N ALA A 10 0.94 -1.68 -9.48
CA ALA A 10 0.64 -2.97 -10.10
C ALA A 10 1.91 -3.80 -10.35
N LYS A 11 2.97 -3.18 -10.91
CA LYS A 11 4.28 -3.85 -11.12
C LYS A 11 4.89 -4.36 -9.82
N ILE A 12 4.79 -3.58 -8.74
CA ILE A 12 5.28 -3.99 -7.41
C ILE A 12 4.52 -5.25 -6.96
N ARG A 13 3.19 -5.25 -7.05
CA ARG A 13 2.35 -6.40 -6.69
C ARG A 13 2.67 -7.64 -7.53
N GLU A 14 2.88 -7.48 -8.83
CA GLU A 14 3.30 -8.59 -9.70
C GLU A 14 4.64 -9.19 -9.28
N GLN A 15 5.62 -8.36 -8.95
CA GLN A 15 6.90 -8.82 -8.39
C GLN A 15 6.72 -9.57 -7.06
N ILE A 16 5.86 -9.05 -6.17
CA ILE A 16 5.55 -9.71 -4.88
C ILE A 16 4.90 -11.08 -5.11
N LYS A 17 3.93 -11.17 -6.02
CA LYS A 17 3.30 -12.45 -6.41
C LYS A 17 4.31 -13.45 -6.97
N GLY A 18 5.30 -12.95 -7.71
CA GLY A 18 6.44 -13.73 -8.20
C GLY A 18 7.47 -14.12 -7.12
N GLY A 19 7.27 -13.70 -5.87
CA GLY A 19 8.20 -13.98 -4.76
C GLY A 19 9.48 -13.15 -4.80
N VAL A 20 9.52 -12.06 -5.57
CA VAL A 20 10.71 -11.23 -5.74
C VAL A 20 10.95 -10.39 -4.48
N PHE A 21 12.15 -10.51 -3.92
CA PHE A 21 12.66 -9.63 -2.89
C PHE A 21 14.19 -9.49 -3.02
N PRO A 22 14.77 -8.27 -3.07
CA PRO A 22 14.10 -6.97 -2.99
C PRO A 22 13.37 -6.59 -4.29
N ILE A 23 12.36 -5.72 -4.17
CA ILE A 23 11.64 -5.14 -5.31
C ILE A 23 12.59 -4.28 -6.14
N ARG A 24 12.51 -4.42 -7.47
CA ARG A 24 13.31 -3.67 -8.44
C ARG A 24 12.44 -2.68 -9.18
N LEU A 25 12.83 -1.41 -9.14
CA LEU A 25 12.16 -0.30 -9.82
C LEU A 25 13.19 0.48 -10.65
N ALA A 26 12.77 1.02 -11.80
CA ALA A 26 13.57 1.99 -12.54
C ALA A 26 13.70 3.29 -11.73
N SER A 27 14.73 4.10 -12.01
CA SER A 27 15.01 5.33 -11.25
C SER A 27 13.79 6.27 -11.16
N ASP A 28 13.08 6.47 -12.27
CA ASP A 28 11.93 7.38 -12.33
C ASP A 28 10.69 6.82 -11.60
N ASP A 29 10.63 5.51 -11.39
CA ASP A 29 9.49 4.86 -10.74
C ASP A 29 9.43 5.14 -9.23
N TRP A 30 10.57 5.49 -8.60
CA TRP A 30 10.68 5.68 -7.14
C TRP A 30 9.82 6.83 -6.58
N ALA A 31 9.48 7.81 -7.43
CA ALA A 31 8.71 8.99 -7.07
C ALA A 31 7.63 9.31 -8.13
N SER A 32 7.07 8.27 -8.74
CA SER A 32 6.20 8.37 -9.91
C SER A 32 4.74 8.72 -9.62
N GLY A 33 4.31 8.79 -8.36
CA GLY A 33 2.91 9.08 -8.04
C GLY A 33 2.61 9.22 -6.56
N GLU A 34 1.43 8.77 -6.14
CA GLU A 34 0.88 9.05 -4.81
C GLU A 34 0.75 7.82 -3.90
N ALA A 35 0.81 6.59 -4.46
CA ALA A 35 0.66 5.37 -3.68
C ALA A 35 1.89 5.14 -2.79
N LEU A 36 1.70 5.19 -1.48
CA LEU A 36 2.80 5.08 -0.52
C LEU A 36 3.17 3.61 -0.25
N TRP A 37 4.43 3.28 -0.52
CA TRP A 37 4.98 1.94 -0.30
C TRP A 37 6.17 1.92 0.66
N LEU A 38 6.17 0.89 1.51
CA LEU A 38 7.33 0.45 2.28
C LEU A 38 7.81 -0.90 1.72
N LEU A 39 8.87 -0.84 0.90
CA LEU A 39 9.40 -2.00 0.16
C LEU A 39 10.40 -2.81 0.98
N ASP A 40 11.27 -2.14 1.73
CA ASP A 40 12.31 -2.73 2.54
C ASP A 40 12.49 -1.98 3.88
N VAL A 41 12.98 -2.71 4.88
CA VAL A 41 13.41 -2.16 6.18
C VAL A 41 14.69 -2.89 6.55
N ILE A 42 15.80 -2.16 6.65
CA ILE A 42 17.08 -2.67 7.14
C ILE A 42 17.22 -2.23 8.59
N ALA A 43 16.67 -3.02 9.51
CA ALA A 43 16.68 -2.70 10.94
C ALA A 43 16.71 -3.98 11.81
N PRO A 44 17.83 -4.71 11.86
CA PRO A 44 18.02 -5.74 12.87
C PRO A 44 18.28 -5.09 14.25
N PRO A 45 17.71 -5.57 15.38
CA PRO A 45 16.69 -6.62 15.59
C PRO A 45 15.22 -6.14 15.47
N ARG A 46 14.23 -7.06 15.52
CA ARG A 46 12.77 -6.80 15.36
C ARG A 46 12.23 -5.59 16.14
N LYS A 47 12.74 -5.34 17.35
CA LYS A 47 12.38 -4.16 18.16
C LYS A 47 12.74 -2.84 17.46
N VAL A 48 13.88 -2.79 16.78
CA VAL A 48 14.35 -1.63 16.00
C VAL A 48 13.49 -1.46 14.75
N ALA A 49 13.19 -2.55 14.02
CA ALA A 49 12.26 -2.51 12.88
C ALA A 49 10.88 -1.96 13.28
N THR A 50 10.39 -2.36 14.45
CA THR A 50 9.12 -1.87 15.00
C THR A 50 9.17 -0.39 15.37
N ALA A 51 10.25 0.08 16.02
CA ALA A 51 10.42 1.49 16.35
C ALA A 51 10.53 2.37 15.09
N VAL A 52 11.26 1.90 14.08
CA VAL A 52 11.37 2.55 12.77
C VAL A 52 9.99 2.66 12.11
N LEU A 53 9.19 1.59 12.16
CA LEU A 53 7.84 1.59 11.60
C LEU A 53 6.86 2.48 12.39
N ALA A 54 6.99 2.56 13.71
CA ALA A 54 6.19 3.46 14.52
C ALA A 54 6.44 4.93 14.17
N ASN A 55 7.71 5.30 13.95
CA ASN A 55 8.05 6.63 13.44
C ASN A 55 7.51 6.84 12.01
N PHE A 56 7.54 5.82 11.15
CA PHE A 56 6.98 5.92 9.80
C PHE A 56 5.47 6.20 9.80
N SER A 57 4.70 5.64 10.74
CA SER A 57 3.27 5.94 10.84
C SER A 57 2.98 7.44 10.97
N GLN A 58 3.85 8.17 11.68
CA GLN A 58 3.74 9.61 11.87
C GLN A 58 4.03 10.35 10.55
N ILE A 59 5.04 9.89 9.80
CA ILE A 59 5.43 10.46 8.49
C ILE A 59 4.35 10.20 7.43
N ALA A 60 3.70 9.02 7.49
CA ALA A 60 2.60 8.69 6.59
C ALA A 60 1.37 9.59 6.80
N LYS A 61 1.29 10.32 7.92
CA LYS A 61 0.19 11.24 8.27
C LYS A 61 -1.20 10.61 8.12
N GLY A 62 -1.32 9.33 8.48
CA GLY A 62 -2.57 8.57 8.37
C GLY A 62 -2.99 8.16 6.95
N ARG A 63 -2.14 8.40 5.93
CA ARG A 63 -2.38 7.87 4.58
C ARG A 63 -2.25 6.34 4.57
N PRO A 64 -3.05 5.63 3.76
CA PRO A 64 -2.91 4.19 3.59
C PRO A 64 -1.51 3.83 3.08
N VAL A 65 -0.85 2.87 3.74
CA VAL A 65 0.49 2.41 3.37
C VAL A 65 0.41 0.98 2.89
N ALA A 66 0.96 0.71 1.71
CA ALA A 66 1.20 -0.65 1.23
C ALA A 66 2.58 -1.11 1.71
N ILE A 67 2.68 -2.36 2.16
CA ILE A 67 3.92 -2.91 2.75
C ILE A 67 4.25 -4.24 2.11
N HIS A 68 5.52 -4.44 1.77
CA HIS A 68 6.01 -5.72 1.28
C HIS A 68 5.83 -6.83 2.34
N PRO A 69 5.33 -8.04 1.99
CA PRO A 69 5.05 -9.10 2.97
C PRO A 69 6.26 -9.52 3.83
N VAL A 70 7.48 -9.54 3.27
CA VAL A 70 8.73 -9.81 4.03
C VAL A 70 8.96 -8.77 5.13
N VAL A 71 8.68 -7.49 4.84
CA VAL A 71 8.80 -6.40 5.81
C VAL A 71 7.72 -6.51 6.86
N ALA A 72 6.48 -6.78 6.46
CA ALA A 72 5.36 -6.97 7.39
C ALA A 72 5.63 -8.11 8.40
N ARG A 73 6.30 -9.18 7.98
CA ARG A 73 6.72 -10.27 8.89
C ARG A 73 7.81 -9.87 9.89
N SER A 74 8.56 -8.81 9.60
CA SER A 74 9.70 -8.36 10.40
C SER A 74 9.34 -7.37 11.52
N VAL A 75 8.06 -7.01 11.65
CA VAL A 75 7.54 -6.03 12.63
C VAL A 75 6.37 -6.60 13.41
N GLU A 76 6.00 -5.96 14.51
CA GLU A 76 4.86 -6.42 15.33
C GLU A 76 3.50 -6.26 14.63
N PRO A 77 2.61 -7.27 14.67
CA PRO A 77 1.31 -7.21 14.00
C PRO A 77 0.43 -6.05 14.46
N GLU A 78 0.43 -5.75 15.77
CA GLU A 78 -0.36 -4.65 16.35
C GLU A 78 -0.03 -3.28 15.74
N LEU A 79 1.22 -3.10 15.30
CA LEU A 79 1.66 -1.87 14.67
C LEU A 79 1.12 -1.74 13.24
N LEU A 80 1.02 -2.85 12.51
CA LEU A 80 0.45 -2.88 11.16
C LEU A 80 -1.03 -2.48 11.17
N GLU A 81 -1.77 -2.93 12.18
CA GLU A 81 -3.20 -2.59 12.34
C GLU A 81 -3.40 -1.10 12.58
N LYS A 82 -2.59 -0.50 13.47
CA LYS A 82 -2.62 0.96 13.74
C LYS A 82 -2.31 1.81 12.51
N MET A 83 -1.53 1.27 11.58
CA MET A 83 -1.09 1.98 10.37
C MET A 83 -2.08 1.90 9.20
N LYS A 84 -3.26 1.25 9.36
CA LYS A 84 -4.20 0.98 8.26
C LYS A 84 -3.49 0.38 7.04
N VAL A 85 -2.58 -0.56 7.30
CA VAL A 85 -1.77 -1.20 6.27
C VAL A 85 -2.67 -2.00 5.36
N ARG A 86 -2.67 -1.69 4.06
CA ARG A 86 -3.37 -2.50 3.07
C ARG A 86 -2.55 -3.75 2.82
N ARG A 87 -3.07 -4.91 3.23
CA ARG A 87 -2.46 -6.20 2.87
C ARG A 87 -2.79 -6.51 1.41
N GLU A 88 -1.91 -7.26 0.75
CA GLU A 88 -2.15 -7.67 -0.62
C GLU A 88 -3.38 -8.59 -0.66
N GLY A 89 -4.49 -8.07 -1.19
CA GLY A 89 -5.81 -8.69 -1.17
C GLY A 89 -6.98 -7.70 -1.09
N GLU A 90 -6.76 -6.47 -0.57
CA GLU A 90 -7.84 -5.49 -0.29
C GLU A 90 -7.90 -4.32 -1.29
N GLY A 91 -7.68 -4.57 -2.60
CA GLY A 91 -7.50 -3.49 -3.57
C GLY A 91 -7.98 -3.78 -4.98
N ALA A 92 -9.16 -4.36 -5.14
CA ALA A 92 -9.90 -4.36 -6.40
C ALA A 92 -11.39 -4.10 -6.09
N GLY A 93 -11.87 -2.91 -6.44
CA GLY A 93 -13.21 -2.39 -6.15
C GLY A 93 -13.09 -1.10 -5.34
N GLU A 94 -13.60 0.06 -5.75
CA GLU A 94 -14.67 0.36 -6.69
C GLU A 94 -14.33 1.61 -7.51
N THR A 95 -14.44 1.48 -8.83
CA THR A 95 -14.87 2.59 -9.67
C THR A 95 -16.19 3.10 -9.11
N GLN A 96 -16.26 4.37 -8.73
CA GLN A 96 -17.52 5.05 -8.45
C GLN A 96 -18.44 4.93 -9.67
N ALA A 97 -19.36 3.96 -9.64
CA ALA A 97 -20.53 3.97 -10.49
C ALA A 97 -21.51 4.98 -9.89
N ALA A 98 -21.76 6.07 -10.61
CA ALA A 98 -22.79 7.04 -10.27
C ALA A 98 -24.16 6.34 -10.20
N PRO A 99 -25.04 6.67 -9.23
CA PRO A 99 -26.34 6.03 -9.13
C PRO A 99 -27.23 6.45 -10.30
N ALA A 100 -27.83 5.46 -10.95
CA ALA A 100 -28.89 5.64 -11.92
C ALA A 100 -30.05 6.38 -11.25
N ARG A 101 -30.42 7.54 -11.81
CA ARG A 101 -31.66 8.22 -11.46
C ARG A 101 -32.80 7.51 -12.19
N ASP A 102 -33.50 6.68 -11.43
CA ASP A 102 -34.89 6.29 -11.69
C ASP A 102 -35.76 7.55 -11.69
N ALA A 103 -36.39 7.84 -12.82
CA ALA A 103 -37.48 8.80 -12.92
C ALA A 103 -38.64 8.06 -13.59
N GLY A 104 -39.55 7.59 -12.74
CA GLY A 104 -40.71 6.81 -13.12
C GLY A 104 -41.66 7.52 -14.08
N ASP A 105 -42.31 6.67 -14.87
CA ASP A 105 -43.76 6.60 -15.06
C ASP A 105 -44.57 7.88 -14.75
N GLY A 106 -45.05 8.51 -15.82
CA GLY A 106 -46.04 9.57 -15.78
C GLY A 106 -47.09 9.30 -16.85
N ALA A 107 -48.13 8.57 -16.46
CA ALA A 107 -49.35 8.34 -17.22
C ALA A 107 -50.01 9.65 -17.68
N LYS A 108 -50.32 9.81 -18.97
CA LYS A 108 -51.66 9.75 -19.58
C LYS A 108 -51.64 10.12 -21.06
#